data_AF-A0A482VD35-F1
#
_entry.id   AF-A0A482VD35-F1
#
_cell.length_a   1.000
_cell.length_b   1.000
_cell.length_c   1.000
_cell.angle_alpha   90.00
_cell.angle_beta   90.00
_cell.angle_gamma   90.00
#
_symmetry.space_group_name_H-M   'P 1'
#
loop_
_entity.id
_entity.type
_entity.pdbx_description
1 polymer ?
#
loop_
_entity_poly.entity_id
_entity_poly.type
_entity_poly.pdbx_seq_one_letter_code
_entity_poly.pdbx_strand_id
1 'polypeptide(L)'
;VIKLDYDPEQAYEVLTRGSKKDYIEFRDASIGDPYTLSLLDCLKAVKKAMDYGFFDFSNFDFFEYEHYERVENGDLNWIVPEKFIAFCGPHHKSAIDRGYPIHSPETYFAYFRRHNITTVIRLNKKAYDSNRFVQAGFDHKDLFFIDGGIPNDRILNKFISVCENAKGAIAVHCKAGLGRTGTLIACYIMKHYKFTAQEAIAWIRICRPGSIIAHQQTWLLQ
;
A
#
# COMPACT_ATOMS: atom_id res chain seq x y z
N VAL A 1 20.81 3.98 8.45
CA VAL A 1 19.42 3.88 8.90
C VAL A 1 19.20 2.61 9.71
N ILE A 2 18.91 1.44 9.14
CA ILE A 2 18.36 0.34 9.97
C ILE A 2 19.37 -0.29 10.95
N LYS A 3 20.52 -0.81 10.48
CA LYS A 3 21.46 -1.57 11.34
C LYS A 3 22.46 -0.71 12.09
N LEU A 4 22.82 0.44 11.53
CA LEU A 4 23.80 1.36 12.11
C LEU A 4 23.15 2.57 12.81
N ASP A 5 21.82 2.64 12.81
CA ASP A 5 21.01 3.76 13.34
C ASP A 5 21.43 5.16 12.85
N TYR A 6 22.03 5.24 11.65
CA TYR A 6 22.32 6.55 11.04
C TYR A 6 21.03 7.28 10.68
N ASP A 7 21.04 8.59 10.94
CA ASP A 7 20.06 9.52 10.39
C ASP A 7 20.02 9.45 8.85
N PRO A 8 18.88 9.71 8.20
CA PRO A 8 18.75 9.65 6.75
C PRO A 8 19.78 10.50 6.01
N GLU A 9 20.00 11.74 6.43
CA GLU A 9 20.98 12.67 5.87
C GLU A 9 22.41 12.13 6.01
N GLN A 10 22.76 11.57 7.17
CA GLN A 10 24.07 10.98 7.41
C GLN A 10 24.30 9.75 6.51
N ALA A 11 23.31 8.87 6.40
CA ALA A 11 23.38 7.72 5.50
C ALA A 11 23.50 8.15 4.04
N TYR A 12 22.78 9.19 3.62
CA TYR A 12 22.86 9.75 2.28
C TYR A 12 24.23 10.38 2.00
N GLU A 13 24.80 11.13 2.96
CA GLU A 13 26.15 11.70 2.83
C GLU A 13 27.18 10.58 2.62
N VAL A 14 27.12 9.51 3.42
CA VAL A 14 28.03 8.36 3.26
C VAL A 14 27.96 7.74 1.86
N LEU A 15 26.75 7.62 1.30
CA LEU A 15 26.53 7.04 -0.04
C LEU A 15 26.97 7.97 -1.18
N THR A 16 26.91 9.29 -0.96
CA THR A 16 27.20 10.29 -2.00
C THR A 16 28.58 10.91 -1.89
N ARG A 17 29.30 10.67 -0.79
CA ARG A 17 30.61 11.26 -0.51
C ARG A 17 31.60 10.95 -1.64
N GLY A 18 32.12 12.00 -2.27
CA GLY A 18 33.09 11.90 -3.36
C GLY A 18 32.49 11.48 -4.71
N SER A 19 31.16 11.31 -4.81
CA SER A 19 30.50 11.11 -6.08
C SER A 19 30.51 12.41 -6.90
N LYS A 20 30.73 12.28 -8.20
CA LYS A 20 30.63 13.39 -9.18
C LYS A 20 29.28 13.43 -9.89
N LYS A 21 28.39 12.48 -9.59
CA LYS A 21 27.08 12.33 -10.22
C LYS A 21 26.04 11.98 -9.16
N ASP A 22 24.85 12.54 -9.32
CA ASP A 22 23.71 12.17 -8.49
C ASP A 22 23.18 10.79 -8.89
N TYR A 23 22.57 10.10 -7.92
CA TYR A 23 21.84 8.87 -8.20
C TYR A 23 20.62 9.16 -9.07
N ILE A 24 20.30 8.22 -9.97
CA ILE A 24 19.03 8.28 -10.68
C ILE A 24 17.88 8.16 -9.68
N GLU A 25 16.84 8.97 -9.88
CA GLU A 25 15.67 8.98 -9.00
C GLU A 25 14.65 7.90 -9.40
N PHE A 26 13.81 7.51 -8.45
CA PHE A 26 12.82 6.44 -8.64
C PHE A 26 11.55 6.99 -9.28
N ARG A 27 11.20 6.48 -10.46
CA ARG A 27 9.93 6.79 -11.15
C ARG A 27 8.78 5.89 -10.70
N ASP A 28 7.56 6.26 -11.06
CA ASP A 28 6.37 5.43 -10.87
C ASP A 28 6.17 4.40 -12.00
N ALA A 29 5.11 3.59 -11.87
CA ALA A 29 4.75 2.53 -12.80
C ALA A 29 3.87 2.97 -13.98
N SER A 30 3.64 4.29 -14.17
CA SER A 30 2.84 4.82 -15.27
C SER A 30 3.67 5.13 -16.53
N ILE A 31 2.95 5.23 -17.65
CA ILE A 31 3.49 5.73 -18.92
C ILE A 31 3.36 7.25 -18.92
N GLY A 32 4.46 7.96 -19.18
CA GLY A 32 4.49 9.41 -19.26
C GLY A 32 5.63 10.03 -18.43
N ASP A 33 5.49 11.33 -18.21
CA ASP A 33 6.45 12.13 -17.43
C ASP A 33 6.38 11.71 -15.95
N PRO A 34 7.51 11.27 -15.38
CA PRO A 34 7.51 10.73 -14.04
C PRO A 34 7.56 11.85 -13.01
N TYR A 35 6.72 11.74 -11.98
CA TYR A 35 7.10 12.26 -10.67
C TYR A 35 8.13 11.29 -10.06
N THR A 36 9.20 11.83 -9.52
CA THR A 36 10.34 11.05 -9.04
C THR A 36 10.54 11.20 -7.53
N LEU A 37 11.12 10.17 -6.93
CA LEU A 37 11.56 10.17 -5.53
C LEU A 37 13.07 10.04 -5.47
N SER A 38 13.70 10.85 -4.62
CA SER A 38 15.13 10.75 -4.37
C SER A 38 15.45 9.57 -3.44
N LEU A 39 16.72 9.15 -3.42
CA LEU A 39 17.20 8.19 -2.42
C LEU A 39 17.02 8.72 -0.98
N LEU A 40 17.16 10.04 -0.78
CA LEU A 40 16.97 10.65 0.53
C LEU A 40 15.51 10.53 1.01
N ASP A 41 14.53 10.69 0.11
CA ASP A 41 13.11 10.48 0.44
C ASP A 41 12.87 9.04 0.93
N CYS A 42 13.47 8.06 0.26
CA CYS A 42 13.40 6.65 0.66
C CYS A 42 14.04 6.40 2.03
N LEU A 43 15.22 6.98 2.30
CA LEU A 43 15.89 6.85 3.59
C LEU A 43 15.08 7.48 4.72
N LYS A 44 14.46 8.64 4.48
CA LYS A 44 13.55 9.31 5.43
C LYS A 44 12.30 8.49 5.71
N ALA A 45 11.70 7.92 4.68
CA ALA A 45 10.55 7.02 4.80
C ALA A 45 10.87 5.80 5.67
N VAL A 46 12.02 5.15 5.45
CA VAL A 46 12.46 4.00 6.24
C VAL A 46 12.69 4.39 7.70
N LYS A 47 13.38 5.51 7.97
CA LYS A 47 13.61 5.96 9.34
C LYS A 47 12.28 6.22 10.06
N LYS A 48 11.38 6.99 9.42
CA LYS A 48 10.07 7.30 10.01
C LYS A 48 9.21 6.04 10.19
N ALA A 49 9.27 5.08 9.27
CA ALA A 49 8.61 3.79 9.40
C ALA A 49 9.13 3.00 10.62
N MET A 50 10.44 2.98 10.86
CA MET A 50 11.01 2.38 12.08
C MET A 50 10.54 3.11 13.34
N ASP A 51 10.59 4.45 13.34
CA ASP A 51 10.22 5.26 14.52
C ASP A 51 8.75 5.08 14.93
N TYR A 52 7.86 4.80 13.97
CA TYR A 52 6.45 4.47 14.21
C TYR A 52 6.14 2.97 14.29
N GLY A 53 7.16 2.11 14.29
CA GLY A 53 7.00 0.66 14.45
C GLY A 53 6.37 -0.05 13.24
N PHE A 54 6.45 0.53 12.05
CA PHE A 54 5.96 -0.11 10.82
C PHE A 54 6.89 -1.23 10.34
N PHE A 55 8.14 -1.23 10.81
CA PHE A 55 9.13 -2.20 10.38
C PHE A 55 10.16 -2.49 11.46
N ASP A 56 10.41 -3.77 11.71
CA ASP A 56 11.51 -4.25 12.52
C ASP A 56 12.03 -5.58 11.95
N PHE A 57 13.33 -5.66 11.65
CA PHE A 57 13.94 -6.91 11.18
C PHE A 57 13.94 -8.02 12.22
N SER A 58 13.74 -7.72 13.51
CA SER A 58 13.70 -8.74 14.57
C SER A 58 12.44 -9.62 14.48
N ASN A 59 11.35 -9.10 13.89
CA ASN A 59 10.07 -9.79 13.79
C ASN A 59 9.52 -9.87 12.35
N PHE A 60 10.28 -9.40 11.36
CA PHE A 60 9.87 -9.46 9.95
C PHE A 60 9.93 -10.91 9.42
N ASP A 61 8.77 -11.47 9.10
CA ASP A 61 8.65 -12.75 8.43
C ASP A 61 8.81 -12.59 6.92
N PHE A 62 10.04 -12.79 6.44
CA PHE A 62 10.34 -12.68 5.02
C PHE A 62 9.69 -13.80 4.19
N PHE A 63 9.46 -14.98 4.77
CA PHE A 63 8.81 -16.09 4.06
C PHE A 63 7.34 -15.78 3.82
N GLU A 64 6.66 -15.20 4.81
CA GLU A 64 5.28 -14.74 4.64
C GLU A 64 5.20 -13.63 3.59
N TYR A 65 6.09 -12.62 3.66
CA TYR A 65 6.14 -11.53 2.70
C TYR A 65 6.34 -12.05 1.26
N GLU A 66 7.38 -12.86 1.01
CA GLU A 66 7.68 -13.39 -0.33
C GLU A 66 6.64 -14.38 -0.83
N HIS A 67 5.91 -15.05 0.07
CA HIS A 67 4.82 -15.91 -0.31
C HIS A 67 3.65 -15.08 -0.84
N TYR A 68 3.15 -14.13 -0.05
CA TYR A 68 1.91 -13.43 -0.33
C TYR A 68 2.03 -12.28 -1.34
N GLU A 69 3.24 -11.77 -1.62
CA GLU A 69 3.43 -10.78 -2.70
C GLU A 69 3.17 -11.37 -4.09
N ARG A 70 3.22 -12.71 -4.23
CA ARG A 70 3.06 -13.37 -5.52
C ARG A 70 1.61 -13.45 -5.95
N VAL A 71 1.38 -13.32 -7.26
CA VAL A 71 0.06 -13.40 -7.90
C VAL A 71 -0.65 -14.70 -7.57
N GLU A 72 0.07 -15.83 -7.56
CA GLU A 72 -0.47 -17.14 -7.22
C GLU A 72 -1.01 -17.26 -5.78
N ASN A 73 -0.54 -16.41 -4.86
CA ASN A 73 -0.87 -16.49 -3.44
C ASN A 73 -1.75 -15.33 -2.95
N GLY A 74 -2.21 -14.47 -3.86
CA GLY A 74 -3.19 -13.42 -3.57
C GLY A 74 -2.70 -11.99 -3.85
N ASP A 75 -1.41 -11.79 -4.17
CA ASP A 75 -0.84 -10.47 -4.48
C ASP A 75 -1.22 -9.41 -3.44
N LEU A 76 -0.75 -9.61 -2.21
CA LEU A 76 -1.02 -8.75 -1.05
C LEU A 76 0.26 -8.42 -0.28
N ASN A 77 0.30 -7.23 0.30
CA ASN A 77 1.38 -6.79 1.19
C ASN A 77 0.81 -5.98 2.36
N TRP A 78 1.43 -6.13 3.51
CA TRP A 78 1.24 -5.20 4.63
C TRP A 78 1.89 -3.86 4.30
N ILE A 79 1.14 -2.79 4.51
CA ILE A 79 1.64 -1.41 4.39
C ILE A 79 1.89 -0.80 5.77
N VAL A 80 1.00 -1.09 6.71
CA VAL A 80 1.16 -0.76 8.14
C VAL A 80 0.81 -2.02 8.91
N PRO A 81 1.75 -2.64 9.64
CA PRO A 81 1.50 -3.87 10.39
C PRO A 81 0.24 -3.75 11.25
N GLU A 82 -0.58 -4.80 11.25
CA GLU A 82 -1.84 -4.90 12.00
C GLU A 82 -2.89 -3.81 11.69
N LYS A 83 -2.65 -2.94 10.68
CA LYS A 83 -3.60 -1.90 10.29
C LYS A 83 -4.01 -1.93 8.82
N PHE A 84 -3.08 -2.04 7.88
CA PHE A 84 -3.40 -1.97 6.46
C PHE A 84 -2.72 -3.06 5.64
N ILE A 85 -3.55 -3.80 4.91
CA ILE A 85 -3.15 -4.62 3.77
C ILE A 85 -3.60 -3.92 2.48
N ALA A 86 -2.69 -3.83 1.52
CA ALA A 86 -3.03 -3.54 0.12
C ALA A 86 -2.99 -4.84 -0.68
N PHE A 87 -4.01 -5.11 -1.49
CA PHE A 87 -4.08 -6.36 -2.25
C PHE A 87 -4.76 -6.22 -3.61
N CYS A 88 -4.54 -7.20 -4.48
CA CYS A 88 -5.18 -7.31 -5.78
C CYS A 88 -6.70 -7.56 -5.66
N GLY A 89 -7.48 -6.94 -6.55
CA GLY A 89 -8.93 -7.02 -6.50
C GLY A 89 -9.44 -8.43 -6.80
N PRO A 90 -10.25 -9.05 -5.91
CA PRO A 90 -10.85 -10.35 -6.19
C PRO A 90 -11.79 -10.32 -7.40
N HIS A 91 -12.04 -11.51 -7.94
CA HIS A 91 -12.99 -11.77 -9.01
C HIS A 91 -14.16 -12.62 -8.51
N HIS A 92 -15.21 -12.75 -9.33
CA HIS A 92 -16.37 -13.57 -8.98
C HIS A 92 -16.01 -15.05 -8.75
N LYS A 93 -14.96 -15.58 -9.38
CA LYS A 93 -14.49 -16.95 -9.16
C LYS A 93 -12.99 -17.03 -9.33
N SER A 94 -12.36 -17.97 -8.64
CA SER A 94 -10.97 -18.31 -8.91
C SER A 94 -10.88 -19.03 -10.26
N ALA A 95 -9.92 -18.65 -11.08
CA ALA A 95 -9.69 -19.22 -12.41
C ALA A 95 -8.27 -18.88 -12.90
N ILE A 96 -7.88 -19.44 -14.04
CA ILE A 96 -6.70 -18.98 -14.77
C ILE A 96 -7.17 -18.01 -15.86
N ASP A 97 -6.63 -16.80 -15.87
CA ASP A 97 -6.81 -15.80 -16.92
C ASP A 97 -5.45 -15.48 -17.55
N ARG A 98 -5.31 -15.74 -18.86
CA ARG A 98 -4.06 -15.51 -19.63
C ARG A 98 -2.80 -16.10 -19.00
N GLY A 99 -2.92 -17.27 -18.38
CA GLY A 99 -1.81 -17.96 -17.71
C GLY A 99 -1.57 -17.54 -16.26
N TYR A 100 -2.32 -16.57 -15.74
CA TYR A 100 -2.22 -16.11 -14.36
C TYR A 100 -3.45 -16.48 -13.53
N PRO A 101 -3.30 -16.86 -12.26
CA PRO A 101 -4.43 -17.10 -11.39
C PRO A 101 -5.11 -15.77 -11.03
N ILE A 102 -6.44 -15.77 -11.13
CA ILE A 102 -7.31 -14.77 -10.50
C ILE A 102 -7.99 -15.42 -9.30
N HIS A 103 -8.24 -14.64 -8.25
CA HIS A 103 -8.72 -15.16 -6.96
C HIS A 103 -10.12 -14.69 -6.64
N SER A 104 -10.95 -15.57 -6.06
CA SER A 104 -12.22 -15.18 -5.44
C SER A 104 -12.00 -14.63 -4.03
N PRO A 105 -13.01 -13.98 -3.41
CA PRO A 105 -12.94 -13.52 -2.03
C PRO A 105 -12.46 -14.57 -1.02
N GLU A 106 -12.89 -15.82 -1.17
CA GLU A 106 -12.63 -16.92 -0.23
C GLU A 106 -11.15 -17.25 -0.09
N THR A 107 -10.35 -17.05 -1.15
CA THR A 107 -8.89 -17.24 -1.10
C THR A 107 -8.28 -16.47 0.07
N TYR A 108 -8.83 -15.29 0.39
CA TYR A 108 -8.27 -14.39 1.41
C TYR A 108 -8.79 -14.68 2.82
N PHE A 109 -9.89 -15.43 3.00
CA PHE A 109 -10.60 -15.48 4.28
C PHE A 109 -9.76 -16.07 5.41
N ALA A 110 -9.00 -17.14 5.14
CA ALA A 110 -8.17 -17.78 6.16
C ALA A 110 -7.08 -16.84 6.66
N TYR A 111 -6.40 -16.16 5.73
CA TYR A 111 -5.38 -15.16 6.05
C TYR A 111 -6.00 -13.97 6.80
N PHE A 112 -7.09 -13.40 6.28
CA PHE A 112 -7.76 -12.25 6.88
C PHE A 112 -8.21 -12.51 8.31
N ARG A 113 -8.76 -13.70 8.62
CA ARG A 113 -9.13 -14.08 9.99
C ARG A 113 -7.91 -14.23 10.89
N ARG A 114 -6.85 -14.89 10.41
CA ARG A 114 -5.61 -15.10 11.18
C ARG A 114 -4.98 -13.77 11.60
N HIS A 115 -5.03 -12.77 10.73
CA HIS A 115 -4.43 -11.46 10.98
C HIS A 115 -5.43 -10.38 11.38
N ASN A 116 -6.58 -10.77 11.97
CA ASN A 116 -7.58 -9.85 12.54
C ASN A 116 -8.02 -8.73 11.56
N ILE A 117 -8.13 -9.05 10.27
CA ILE A 117 -8.74 -8.16 9.29
C ILE A 117 -10.25 -8.18 9.53
N THR A 118 -10.81 -7.01 9.86
CA THR A 118 -12.26 -6.88 10.13
C THR A 118 -13.01 -6.20 9.01
N THR A 119 -12.30 -5.42 8.18
CA THR A 119 -12.91 -4.52 7.20
C THR A 119 -12.23 -4.65 5.85
N VAL A 120 -13.03 -4.80 4.79
CA VAL A 120 -12.58 -4.81 3.40
C VAL A 120 -13.13 -3.57 2.68
N ILE A 121 -12.24 -2.79 2.06
CA ILE A 121 -12.60 -1.59 1.29
C ILE A 121 -12.32 -1.82 -0.19
N ARG A 122 -13.36 -1.72 -1.01
CA ARG A 122 -13.28 -1.82 -2.47
C ARG A 122 -13.35 -0.45 -3.13
N LEU A 123 -12.36 -0.14 -3.96
CA LEU A 123 -12.23 1.16 -4.64
C LEU A 123 -12.55 1.12 -6.15
N ASN A 124 -12.79 -0.07 -6.71
CA ASN A 124 -13.02 -0.27 -8.14
C ASN A 124 -14.46 -0.75 -8.44
N LYS A 125 -14.78 -0.84 -9.74
CA LYS A 125 -16.04 -1.40 -10.21
C LYS A 125 -16.20 -2.83 -9.67
N LYS A 126 -17.42 -3.20 -9.31
CA LYS A 126 -17.73 -4.53 -8.75
C LYS A 126 -17.32 -5.64 -9.72
N ALA A 127 -16.37 -6.46 -9.30
CA ALA A 127 -15.95 -7.69 -9.99
C ALA A 127 -16.40 -8.97 -9.25
N TYR A 128 -16.98 -8.82 -8.06
CA TYR A 128 -17.51 -9.87 -7.20
C TYR A 128 -18.65 -9.29 -6.33
N ASP A 129 -19.49 -10.15 -5.75
CA ASP A 129 -20.51 -9.74 -4.78
C ASP A 129 -19.89 -9.53 -3.37
N SER A 130 -20.06 -8.32 -2.82
CA SER A 130 -19.60 -7.95 -1.47
C SER A 130 -20.21 -8.83 -0.38
N ASN A 131 -21.40 -9.39 -0.61
CA ASN A 131 -22.05 -10.27 0.36
C ASN A 131 -21.20 -11.49 0.73
N ARG A 132 -20.26 -11.91 -0.13
CA ARG A 132 -19.35 -13.02 0.18
C ARG A 132 -18.42 -12.70 1.35
N PHE A 133 -17.92 -11.47 1.44
CA PHE A 133 -17.16 -11.01 2.60
C PHE A 133 -18.08 -10.81 3.82
N VAL A 134 -19.25 -10.22 3.63
CA VAL A 134 -20.21 -9.96 4.71
C VAL A 134 -20.68 -11.25 5.39
N GLN A 135 -21.07 -12.26 4.61
CA GLN A 135 -21.47 -13.58 5.11
C GLN A 135 -20.30 -14.32 5.79
N ALA A 136 -19.06 -14.02 5.39
CA ALA A 136 -17.86 -14.58 6.01
C ALA A 136 -17.43 -13.86 7.30
N GLY A 137 -18.14 -12.80 7.70
CA GLY A 137 -17.93 -12.07 8.96
C GLY A 137 -17.15 -10.76 8.83
N PHE A 138 -16.86 -10.29 7.63
CA PHE A 138 -16.11 -9.04 7.40
C PHE A 138 -17.06 -7.87 7.12
N ASP A 139 -16.75 -6.68 7.64
CA ASP A 139 -17.38 -5.46 7.16
C ASP A 139 -16.88 -5.15 5.73
N HIS A 140 -17.77 -4.73 4.84
CA HIS A 140 -17.41 -4.43 3.45
C HIS A 140 -17.90 -3.03 3.06
N LYS A 141 -16.98 -2.21 2.54
CA LYS A 141 -17.28 -0.83 2.10
C LYS A 141 -16.91 -0.63 0.63
N ASP A 142 -17.87 -0.13 -0.14
CA ASP A 142 -17.64 0.36 -1.50
C ASP A 142 -17.35 1.85 -1.48
N LEU A 143 -16.12 2.24 -1.85
CA LEU A 143 -15.67 3.64 -1.98
C LEU A 143 -15.13 3.87 -3.40
N PHE A 144 -16.00 3.69 -4.39
CA PHE A 144 -15.64 3.71 -5.80
C PHE A 144 -15.19 5.09 -6.29
N PHE A 145 -14.08 5.11 -7.03
CA PHE A 145 -13.70 6.18 -7.93
C PHE A 145 -12.98 5.63 -9.17
N ILE A 146 -12.95 6.44 -10.23
CA ILE A 146 -12.51 6.00 -11.57
C ILE A 146 -11.04 5.55 -11.56
N ASP A 147 -10.72 4.57 -12.42
CA ASP A 147 -9.34 4.09 -12.52
C ASP A 147 -8.39 5.19 -12.98
N GLY A 148 -7.19 5.21 -12.40
CA GLY A 148 -6.22 6.29 -12.60
C GLY A 148 -6.58 7.64 -11.96
N GLY A 149 -7.82 7.87 -11.50
CA GLY A 149 -8.23 9.15 -10.92
C GLY A 149 -7.82 9.36 -9.46
N ILE A 150 -8.19 10.51 -8.92
CA ILE A 150 -8.02 10.91 -7.51
C ILE A 150 -9.37 10.83 -6.75
N PRO A 151 -9.36 10.53 -5.44
CA PRO A 151 -10.58 10.58 -4.64
C PRO A 151 -11.04 12.02 -4.45
N ASN A 152 -12.36 12.24 -4.40
CA ASN A 152 -12.90 13.52 -3.91
C ASN A 152 -12.96 13.54 -2.38
N ASP A 153 -13.15 14.72 -1.79
CA ASP A 153 -13.19 14.92 -0.34
C ASP A 153 -14.19 14.01 0.36
N ARG A 154 -15.35 13.74 -0.27
CA ARG A 154 -16.36 12.84 0.31
C ARG A 154 -15.82 11.42 0.45
N ILE A 155 -15.15 10.91 -0.58
CA ILE A 155 -14.53 9.57 -0.57
C ILE A 155 -13.38 9.54 0.43
N LEU A 156 -12.52 10.54 0.42
CA LEU A 156 -11.39 10.65 1.34
C LEU A 156 -11.85 10.69 2.80
N ASN A 157 -12.76 11.59 3.15
CA ASN A 157 -13.29 11.72 4.50
C ASN A 157 -13.99 10.44 4.95
N LYS A 158 -14.73 9.77 4.04
CA LYS A 158 -15.36 8.49 4.36
C LYS A 158 -14.33 7.39 4.58
N PHE A 159 -13.27 7.33 3.77
CA PHE A 159 -12.17 6.38 3.94
C PHE A 159 -11.51 6.55 5.30
N ILE A 160 -11.11 7.79 5.66
CA ILE A 160 -10.50 8.09 6.95
C ILE A 160 -11.43 7.69 8.10
N SER A 161 -12.70 8.10 8.04
CA SER A 161 -13.71 7.74 9.05
C SER A 161 -13.88 6.23 9.20
N VAL A 162 -13.94 5.46 8.12
CA VAL A 162 -14.00 3.99 8.19
C VAL A 162 -12.74 3.43 8.85
N CYS A 163 -11.57 3.95 8.50
CA CYS A 163 -10.30 3.44 9.02
C CYS A 163 -10.12 3.72 10.51
N GLU A 164 -10.54 4.90 10.99
CA GLU A 164 -10.48 5.30 12.39
C GLU A 164 -11.44 4.51 13.28
N ASN A 165 -12.56 4.02 12.71
CA ASN A 165 -13.59 3.27 13.45
C ASN A 165 -13.51 1.74 13.26
N ALA A 166 -12.56 1.24 12.47
CA ALA A 166 -12.37 -0.19 12.26
C ALA A 166 -11.86 -0.87 13.55
N LYS A 167 -12.46 -2.02 13.89
CA LYS A 167 -12.13 -2.77 15.12
C LYS A 167 -10.83 -3.58 15.02
N GLY A 168 -10.36 -3.85 13.80
CA GLY A 168 -9.10 -4.52 13.52
C GLY A 168 -8.46 -3.97 12.25
N ALA A 169 -7.67 -4.82 11.62
CA ALA A 169 -6.94 -4.48 10.40
C ALA A 169 -7.90 -4.32 9.21
N ILE A 170 -7.45 -3.58 8.20
CA ILE A 170 -8.25 -3.18 7.05
C ILE A 170 -7.55 -3.64 5.77
N ALA A 171 -8.25 -4.41 4.94
CA ALA A 171 -7.79 -4.80 3.62
C ALA A 171 -8.38 -3.87 2.57
N VAL A 172 -7.54 -3.15 1.83
CA VAL A 172 -7.95 -2.19 0.81
C VAL A 172 -7.53 -2.69 -0.57
N HIS A 173 -8.46 -2.70 -1.52
CA HIS A 173 -8.14 -3.06 -2.90
C HIS A 173 -8.81 -2.15 -3.94
N CYS A 174 -8.19 -2.10 -5.11
CA CYS A 174 -8.79 -1.58 -6.32
C CYS A 174 -8.81 -2.69 -7.37
N LYS A 175 -8.26 -2.45 -8.58
CA LYS A 175 -8.03 -3.51 -9.57
C LYS A 175 -6.73 -4.26 -9.26
N ALA A 176 -5.59 -3.57 -9.32
CA ALA A 176 -4.27 -4.15 -9.03
C ALA A 176 -3.78 -3.92 -7.59
N GLY A 177 -4.53 -3.19 -6.78
CA GLY A 177 -4.09 -2.86 -5.42
C GLY A 177 -2.94 -1.85 -5.33
N LEU A 178 -2.71 -1.04 -6.38
CA LEU A 178 -1.55 -0.13 -6.48
C LEU A 178 -1.93 1.35 -6.39
N GLY A 179 -2.45 1.95 -7.47
CA GLY A 179 -2.70 3.39 -7.56
C GLY A 179 -3.70 3.92 -6.53
N ARG A 180 -4.99 3.64 -6.73
CA ARG A 180 -6.08 4.08 -5.85
C ARG A 180 -5.93 3.61 -4.40
N THR A 181 -5.50 2.35 -4.24
CA THR A 181 -5.26 1.73 -2.94
C THR A 181 -4.16 2.44 -2.18
N GLY A 182 -2.97 2.57 -2.79
CA GLY A 182 -1.84 3.26 -2.18
C GLY A 182 -2.16 4.72 -1.88
N THR A 183 -2.92 5.40 -2.76
CA THR A 183 -3.28 6.81 -2.57
C THR A 183 -4.09 7.03 -1.30
N LEU A 184 -5.15 6.24 -1.07
CA LEU A 184 -5.96 6.41 0.15
C LEU A 184 -5.22 5.95 1.41
N ILE A 185 -4.41 4.89 1.35
CA ILE A 185 -3.57 4.49 2.48
C ILE A 185 -2.53 5.58 2.79
N ALA A 186 -1.93 6.22 1.78
CA ALA A 186 -1.01 7.34 1.96
C ALA A 186 -1.66 8.50 2.71
N CYS A 187 -2.89 8.88 2.35
CA CYS A 187 -3.63 9.92 3.06
C CYS A 187 -3.78 9.61 4.56
N TYR A 188 -4.07 8.35 4.91
CA TYR A 188 -4.12 7.95 6.32
C TYR A 188 -2.74 8.06 6.98
N ILE A 189 -1.69 7.56 6.32
CA ILE A 189 -0.33 7.60 6.85
C ILE A 189 0.14 9.05 7.10
N MET A 190 -0.10 9.94 6.13
CA MET A 190 0.23 11.37 6.24
C MET A 190 -0.55 12.04 7.38
N LYS A 191 -1.86 11.79 7.48
CA LYS A 191 -2.72 12.39 8.51
C LYS A 191 -2.28 11.98 9.93
N HIS A 192 -2.05 10.69 10.14
CA HIS A 192 -1.87 10.11 11.47
C HIS A 192 -0.41 9.99 11.92
N TYR A 193 0.53 9.80 10.99
CA TYR A 193 1.96 9.58 11.31
C TYR A 193 2.86 10.68 10.75
N LYS A 194 2.28 11.74 10.16
CA LYS A 194 3.02 12.93 9.70
C LYS A 194 4.14 12.61 8.72
N PHE A 195 3.94 11.59 7.88
CA PHE A 195 4.77 11.41 6.70
C PHE A 195 4.49 12.57 5.73
N THR A 196 5.52 13.06 5.04
CA THR A 196 5.32 13.86 3.84
C THR A 196 4.74 12.97 2.73
N ALA A 197 4.23 13.59 1.66
CA ALA A 197 3.76 12.81 0.50
C ALA A 197 4.88 11.93 -0.07
N GLN A 198 6.08 12.48 -0.21
CA GLN A 198 7.28 11.78 -0.68
C GLN A 198 7.58 10.55 0.18
N GLU A 199 7.63 10.74 1.49
CA GLU A 199 7.92 9.66 2.43
C GLU A 199 6.85 8.58 2.40
N ALA A 200 5.56 8.97 2.34
CA ALA A 200 4.45 8.03 2.25
C ALA A 200 4.48 7.23 0.94
N ILE A 201 4.74 7.88 -0.20
CA ILE A 201 4.88 7.20 -1.49
C ILE A 201 6.07 6.23 -1.45
N ALA A 202 7.22 6.68 -0.95
CA ALA A 202 8.41 5.84 -0.82
C ALA A 202 8.14 4.61 0.06
N TRP A 203 7.56 4.80 1.25
CA TRP A 203 7.25 3.71 2.17
C TRP A 203 6.29 2.69 1.54
N ILE A 204 5.19 3.15 0.96
CA ILE A 204 4.20 2.26 0.34
C ILE A 204 4.82 1.50 -0.84
N ARG A 205 5.74 2.10 -1.60
CA ARG A 205 6.46 1.43 -2.69
C ARG A 205 7.49 0.40 -2.19
N ILE A 206 8.12 0.64 -1.05
CA ILE A 206 8.99 -0.34 -0.39
C ILE A 206 8.17 -1.57 0.02
N CYS A 207 6.97 -1.38 0.59
CA CYS A 207 6.08 -2.47 0.96
C CYS A 207 5.41 -3.16 -0.24
N ARG A 208 5.01 -2.38 -1.25
CA ARG A 208 4.24 -2.83 -2.42
C ARG A 208 4.65 -2.04 -3.66
N PRO A 209 5.62 -2.54 -4.44
CA PRO A 209 6.16 -1.84 -5.60
C PRO A 209 5.10 -1.41 -6.63
N GLY A 210 5.30 -0.24 -7.23
CA GLY A 210 4.38 0.32 -8.25
C GLY A 210 3.15 1.03 -7.69
N SER A 211 3.01 1.13 -6.36
CA SER A 211 1.93 1.88 -5.72
C SER A 211 2.00 3.39 -5.98
N ILE A 212 0.81 4.01 -6.06
CA ILE A 212 0.56 5.44 -6.32
C ILE A 212 1.15 5.88 -7.68
N ILE A 213 0.27 6.11 -8.65
CA ILE A 213 0.67 6.24 -10.06
C ILE A 213 0.23 7.57 -10.66
N ALA A 214 0.97 8.03 -11.65
CA ALA A 214 0.68 9.23 -12.44
C ALA A 214 0.35 10.44 -11.54
N HIS A 215 -0.73 11.16 -11.85
CA HIS A 215 -1.14 12.40 -11.17
C HIS A 215 -1.62 12.21 -9.72
N GLN A 216 -1.75 10.97 -9.23
CA GLN A 216 -2.04 10.73 -7.81
C GLN A 216 -0.87 11.19 -6.91
N GLN A 217 0.36 11.10 -7.42
CA GLN A 217 1.57 11.51 -6.70
C GLN A 217 1.57 13.02 -6.45
N THR A 218 1.29 13.81 -7.49
CA THR A 218 1.25 15.27 -7.39
C THR A 218 0.04 15.76 -6.62
N TRP A 219 -1.08 15.02 -6.65
CA TRP A 219 -2.24 15.32 -5.83
C TRP A 219 -1.95 15.17 -4.32
N LEU A 220 -1.16 14.17 -3.91
CA LEU A 220 -0.79 14.01 -2.49
C LEU A 220 0.07 15.16 -1.94
N LEU A 221 0.69 15.97 -2.80
CA LEU A 221 1.49 17.13 -2.39
C LEU A 221 0.66 18.38 -2.07
N GLN A 222 -0.63 18.36 -2.41
CA GLN A 222 -1.57 19.48 -2.23
C GLN A 222 -2.25 19.39 -0.86
#